data_AF-A0A7S0A8A3-F1
#
_entry.id   AF-A0A7S0A8A3-F1
#
_cell.length_a   1.000
_cell.length_b   1.000
_cell.length_c   1.000
_cell.angle_alpha   90.00
_cell.angle_beta   90.00
_cell.angle_gamma   90.00
#
_symmetry.space_group_name_H-M   'P 1'
#
loop_
_entity.id
_entity.type
_entity.pdbx_description
1 polymer ?
#
loop_
_entity_poly.entity_id
_entity_poly.type
_entity_poly.pdbx_seq_one_letter_code
_entity_poly.pdbx_strand_id
1 'polypeptide(L)'
;EGGTTTLADNVHVTLKMPRELKQKLRELGVQYIRNLNDESERGSQSFFASWQGAFQTTDVDEALRKGNSETSILRKLPDSRRLQHISWSSVFIEHPVHGELYFSSILNRHGSWLDGHSGFGQLPLSERPYHCVWGDGREFSDTELGELRSVHEQCTMHIRMDQGDILVMDNLRVAHGRTSYVGDRLIGLLLSDLIQRSYQPPAAFRAQLNN
;
A
#
# COMPACT_ATOMS: atom_id res chain seq x y z
N GLU A 1 -14.05 23.51 -1.21
CA GLU A 1 -13.12 23.77 -2.35
C GLU A 1 -12.11 22.63 -2.46
N GLY A 2 -11.60 22.33 -3.68
CA GLY A 2 -10.73 21.17 -3.92
C GLY A 2 -11.48 19.84 -3.97
N GLY A 3 -10.82 18.73 -3.63
CA GLY A 3 -11.48 17.42 -3.45
C GLY A 3 -11.77 16.65 -4.72
N THR A 4 -11.05 16.98 -5.79
CA THR A 4 -11.11 16.31 -7.07
C THR A 4 -10.73 14.85 -6.93
N THR A 5 -11.49 13.96 -7.56
CA THR A 5 -11.16 12.53 -7.65
C THR A 5 -10.03 12.38 -8.67
N THR A 6 -8.91 11.78 -8.27
CA THR A 6 -7.77 11.53 -9.17
C THR A 6 -7.84 10.10 -9.67
N LEU A 7 -7.70 9.88 -10.97
CA LEU A 7 -7.67 8.55 -11.58
C LEU A 7 -6.38 8.39 -12.38
N ALA A 8 -5.60 7.35 -12.11
CA ALA A 8 -4.43 6.99 -12.90
C ALA A 8 -4.72 5.73 -13.72
N ASP A 9 -4.49 5.78 -15.04
CA ASP A 9 -4.69 4.63 -15.93
C ASP A 9 -3.47 3.71 -15.87
N ASN A 10 -3.62 2.55 -15.22
CA ASN A 10 -2.57 1.56 -15.04
C ASN A 10 -2.06 0.99 -16.36
N VAL A 11 -2.85 1.02 -17.45
CA VAL A 11 -2.35 0.66 -18.80
C VAL A 11 -1.22 1.62 -19.17
N HIS A 12 -1.47 2.93 -19.05
CA HIS A 12 -0.49 3.95 -19.38
C HIS A 12 0.68 3.97 -18.38
N VAL A 13 0.43 3.79 -17.08
CA VAL A 13 1.49 3.65 -16.08
C VAL A 13 2.42 2.48 -16.45
N THR A 14 1.86 1.34 -16.82
CA THR A 14 2.63 0.14 -17.17
C THR A 14 3.45 0.30 -18.46
N LEU A 15 2.94 1.06 -19.43
CA LEU A 15 3.61 1.33 -20.70
C LEU A 15 4.71 2.37 -20.57
N LYS A 16 4.49 3.43 -19.78
CA LYS A 16 5.44 4.54 -19.61
C LYS A 16 6.53 4.26 -18.57
N MET A 17 6.36 3.22 -17.75
CA MET A 17 7.34 2.86 -16.72
C MET A 17 8.72 2.56 -17.32
N PRO A 18 9.81 3.14 -16.79
CA PRO A 18 11.17 2.82 -17.21
C PRO A 18 11.43 1.32 -17.20
N ARG A 19 12.17 0.83 -18.20
CA ARG A 19 12.36 -0.60 -18.42
C ARG A 19 13.06 -1.26 -17.22
N GLU A 20 14.09 -0.61 -16.70
CA GLU A 20 14.90 -1.08 -15.58
C GLU A 20 14.07 -1.19 -14.30
N LEU A 21 13.30 -0.15 -13.99
CA LEU A 21 12.37 -0.14 -12.87
C LEU A 21 11.30 -1.22 -13.00
N LYS A 22 10.70 -1.36 -14.19
CA LYS A 22 9.68 -2.38 -14.49
C LYS A 22 10.24 -3.80 -14.31
N GLN A 23 11.47 -4.05 -14.75
CA GLN A 23 12.14 -5.34 -14.58
C GLN A 23 12.39 -5.64 -13.11
N LYS A 24 12.96 -4.69 -12.36
CA LYS A 24 13.23 -4.84 -10.93
C LYS A 24 11.94 -5.08 -10.12
N LEU A 25 10.87 -4.37 -10.45
CA LEU A 25 9.52 -4.57 -9.92
C LEU A 25 9.00 -5.99 -10.15
N ARG A 26 9.22 -6.55 -11.33
CA ARG A 26 8.79 -7.91 -11.66
C ARG A 26 9.61 -8.97 -10.91
N GLU A 27 10.92 -8.75 -10.81
CA GLU A 27 11.83 -9.71 -10.17
C GLU A 27 11.69 -9.73 -8.65
N LEU A 28 11.59 -8.56 -8.02
CA LEU A 28 11.61 -8.44 -6.57
C LEU A 28 10.19 -8.37 -5.99
N GLY A 29 9.27 -7.68 -6.63
CA GLY A 29 8.02 -7.26 -5.97
C GLY A 29 8.31 -6.30 -4.81
N VAL A 30 7.39 -6.22 -3.85
CA VAL A 30 7.42 -5.25 -2.75
C VAL A 30 7.12 -5.93 -1.43
N GLN A 31 7.82 -5.56 -0.37
CA GLN A 31 7.38 -5.84 1.00
C GLN A 31 6.68 -4.62 1.57
N TYR A 32 5.46 -4.79 2.06
CA TYR A 32 4.73 -3.78 2.83
C TYR A 32 4.90 -4.07 4.30
N ILE A 33 5.42 -3.10 5.04
CA ILE A 33 5.67 -3.16 6.47
C ILE A 33 4.58 -2.31 7.14
N ARG A 34 3.86 -2.90 8.09
CA ARG A 34 2.90 -2.20 8.94
C ARG A 34 3.28 -2.38 10.40
N ASN A 35 3.52 -1.28 11.09
CA ASN A 35 3.69 -1.25 12.53
C ASN A 35 2.34 -0.94 13.16
N LEU A 36 1.77 -1.94 13.84
CA LEU A 36 0.42 -1.91 14.40
C LEU A 36 0.50 -1.66 15.90
N ASN A 37 -0.15 -0.60 16.35
CA ASN A 37 -0.27 -0.26 17.76
C ASN A 37 -1.08 -1.32 18.52
N ASP A 38 -0.97 -1.29 19.84
CA ASP A 38 -1.98 -1.93 20.67
C ASP A 38 -3.23 -1.03 20.75
N GLU A 39 -4.42 -1.61 20.77
CA GLU A 39 -5.69 -0.89 20.90
C GLU A 39 -5.73 -0.01 22.16
N SER A 40 -5.07 -0.41 23.25
CA SER A 40 -4.98 0.39 24.48
C SER A 40 -4.22 1.72 24.29
N GLU A 41 -3.45 1.87 23.22
CA GLU A 41 -2.73 3.11 22.87
C GLU A 41 -3.59 4.08 22.06
N ARG A 42 -4.87 3.76 21.80
CA ARG A 42 -5.80 4.63 21.08
C ARG A 42 -5.88 6.00 21.74
N GLY A 43 -5.73 7.04 20.93
CA GLY A 43 -5.73 8.44 21.39
C GLY A 43 -4.34 9.00 21.70
N SER A 44 -3.29 8.16 21.68
CA SER A 44 -1.91 8.66 21.72
C SER A 44 -1.53 9.36 20.42
N GLN A 45 -0.55 10.28 20.49
CA GLN A 45 -0.05 11.02 19.33
C GLN A 45 0.54 10.10 18.23
N SER A 46 0.98 8.90 18.60
CA SER A 46 1.61 7.92 17.71
C SER A 46 0.71 6.72 17.42
N PHE A 47 -0.60 6.87 17.58
CA PHE A 47 -1.58 5.85 17.20
C PHE A 47 -2.01 6.02 15.74
N PHE A 48 -1.85 4.97 14.93
CA PHE A 48 -2.38 4.96 13.56
C PHE A 48 -3.47 3.89 13.38
N ALA A 49 -3.12 2.63 13.63
CA ALA A 49 -4.04 1.51 13.57
C ALA A 49 -3.60 0.44 14.55
N SER A 50 -4.56 -0.26 15.15
CA SER A 50 -4.28 -1.36 16.06
C SER A 50 -4.23 -2.71 15.35
N TRP A 51 -3.50 -3.65 15.93
CA TRP A 51 -3.55 -5.03 15.46
C TRP A 51 -4.90 -5.69 15.76
N GLN A 52 -5.56 -5.32 16.87
CA GLN A 52 -6.89 -5.81 17.22
C GLN A 52 -7.91 -5.43 16.15
N GLY A 53 -7.88 -4.18 15.69
CA GLY A 53 -8.73 -3.73 14.59
C GLY A 53 -8.37 -4.39 13.26
N ALA A 54 -7.08 -4.59 12.98
CA ALA A 54 -6.61 -5.18 11.73
C ALA A 54 -6.97 -6.66 11.58
N PHE A 55 -6.90 -7.44 12.67
CA PHE A 55 -7.15 -8.89 12.67
C PHE A 55 -8.48 -9.30 13.32
N GLN A 56 -9.27 -8.31 13.75
CA GLN A 56 -10.58 -8.47 14.37
C GLN A 56 -10.57 -9.50 15.51
N THR A 57 -9.61 -9.36 16.42
CA THR A 57 -9.45 -10.23 17.59
C THR A 57 -8.69 -9.50 18.70
N THR A 58 -8.90 -9.90 19.95
CA THR A 58 -8.12 -9.46 21.10
C THR A 58 -7.13 -10.53 21.58
N ASP A 59 -7.10 -11.70 20.94
CA ASP A 59 -6.14 -12.76 21.21
C ASP A 59 -4.94 -12.59 20.27
N VAL A 60 -3.76 -12.39 20.87
CA VAL A 60 -2.52 -12.19 20.12
C VAL A 60 -2.09 -13.43 19.35
N ASP A 61 -2.35 -14.64 19.86
CA ASP A 61 -1.98 -15.88 19.19
C ASP A 61 -2.92 -16.15 18.01
N GLU A 62 -4.21 -15.79 18.13
CA GLU A 62 -5.13 -15.78 17.00
C GLU A 62 -4.70 -14.76 15.93
N ALA A 63 -4.28 -13.55 16.33
CA ALA A 63 -3.77 -12.56 15.40
C ALA A 63 -2.53 -13.08 14.64
N LEU A 64 -1.56 -13.67 15.35
CA LEU A 64 -0.39 -14.31 14.76
C LEU A 64 -0.77 -15.41 13.77
N ARG A 65 -1.76 -16.25 14.08
CA ARG A 65 -2.24 -17.28 13.15
C ARG A 65 -2.93 -16.69 11.91
N LYS A 66 -3.68 -15.59 12.05
CA LYS A 66 -4.36 -14.91 10.92
C LYS A 66 -3.40 -14.13 10.02
N GLY A 67 -2.36 -13.53 10.60
CA GLY A 67 -1.43 -12.66 9.89
C GLY A 67 -0.27 -13.39 9.21
N ASN A 68 0.07 -14.60 9.64
CA ASN A 68 1.13 -15.40 9.01
C ASN A 68 0.59 -16.21 7.82
N SER A 69 1.32 -16.18 6.70
CA SER A 69 1.01 -16.95 5.51
C SER A 69 2.26 -17.20 4.67
N GLU A 70 2.13 -17.86 3.51
CA GLU A 70 3.24 -18.01 2.56
C GLU A 70 3.76 -16.65 2.03
N THR A 71 3.00 -15.57 2.18
CA THR A 71 3.37 -14.23 1.70
C THR A 71 3.43 -13.18 2.80
N SER A 72 3.32 -13.56 4.07
CA SER A 72 3.33 -12.59 5.17
C SER A 72 3.86 -13.14 6.49
N ILE A 73 4.52 -12.26 7.23
CA ILE A 73 5.06 -12.49 8.57
C ILE A 73 4.41 -11.49 9.52
N LEU A 74 3.81 -11.99 10.59
CA LEU A 74 3.34 -11.19 11.72
C LEU A 74 4.17 -11.56 12.95
N ARG A 75 4.82 -10.56 13.54
CA ARG A 75 5.69 -10.74 14.72
C ARG A 75 5.39 -9.71 15.81
N LYS A 76 5.65 -10.08 17.06
CA LYS A 76 5.65 -9.17 18.21
C LYS A 76 6.87 -8.25 18.12
N LEU A 77 6.69 -6.96 18.38
CA LEU A 77 7.78 -6.01 18.58
C LEU A 77 8.38 -6.17 19.99
N PRO A 78 9.59 -5.63 20.27
CA PRO A 78 10.28 -5.83 21.55
C PRO A 78 9.49 -5.41 22.80
N ASP A 79 8.56 -4.46 22.67
CA ASP A 79 7.67 -4.05 23.77
C ASP A 79 6.54 -5.04 24.08
N SER A 80 6.39 -6.11 23.28
CA SER A 80 5.37 -7.14 23.42
C SER A 80 3.91 -6.66 23.36
N ARG A 81 3.66 -5.40 23.00
CA ARG A 81 2.31 -4.82 22.86
C ARG A 81 1.95 -4.57 21.39
N ARG A 82 2.94 -4.15 20.60
CA ARG A 82 2.76 -3.84 19.18
C ARG A 82 3.12 -5.03 18.31
N LEU A 83 2.48 -5.12 17.15
CA LEU A 83 2.79 -6.14 16.14
C LEU A 83 3.35 -5.49 14.89
N GLN A 84 4.30 -6.15 14.24
CA GLN A 84 4.77 -5.78 12.91
C GLN A 84 4.33 -6.83 11.90
N HIS A 85 3.57 -6.37 10.90
CA HIS A 85 3.11 -7.18 9.79
C HIS A 85 3.91 -6.83 8.54
N ILE A 86 4.68 -7.78 8.03
CA ILE A 86 5.43 -7.67 6.78
C ILE A 86 4.75 -8.57 5.76
N SER A 87 4.21 -8.00 4.69
CA SER A 87 3.57 -8.77 3.61
C SER A 87 4.25 -8.51 2.28
N TRP A 88 4.61 -9.56 1.56
CA TRP A 88 5.11 -9.46 0.20
C TRP A 88 3.97 -9.44 -0.82
N SER A 89 4.12 -8.66 -1.89
CA SER A 89 3.19 -8.67 -3.01
C SER A 89 3.90 -8.48 -4.35
N SER A 90 3.41 -9.19 -5.37
CA SER A 90 3.67 -8.83 -6.76
C SER A 90 3.05 -7.47 -7.07
N VAL A 91 3.78 -6.67 -7.83
CA VAL A 91 3.35 -5.34 -8.29
C VAL A 91 2.64 -5.37 -9.64
N PHE A 92 2.60 -6.53 -10.30
CA PHE A 92 1.88 -6.71 -11.55
C PHE A 92 0.71 -7.68 -11.38
N ILE A 93 -0.37 -7.43 -12.13
CA ILE A 93 -1.56 -8.26 -12.20
C ILE A 93 -1.95 -8.50 -13.65
N GLU A 94 -2.45 -9.71 -13.95
CA GLU A 94 -2.96 -10.01 -15.29
C GLU A 94 -4.40 -9.50 -15.40
N HIS A 95 -4.63 -8.56 -16.33
CA HIS A 95 -5.93 -8.06 -16.68
C HIS A 95 -6.50 -8.84 -17.86
N PRO A 96 -7.75 -9.35 -17.79
CA PRO A 96 -8.31 -10.26 -18.82
C PRO A 96 -8.34 -9.66 -20.24
N VAL A 97 -8.42 -8.33 -20.35
CA VAL A 97 -8.47 -7.59 -21.63
C VAL A 97 -7.16 -6.87 -21.97
N HIS A 98 -6.36 -6.47 -20.97
CA HIS A 98 -5.26 -5.52 -21.16
C HIS A 98 -3.88 -6.14 -20.92
N GLY A 99 -3.84 -7.42 -20.51
CA GLY A 99 -2.61 -8.12 -20.17
C GLY A 99 -2.05 -7.68 -18.82
N GLU A 100 -0.75 -7.83 -18.64
CA GLU A 100 -0.05 -7.45 -17.42
C GLU A 100 -0.14 -5.94 -17.14
N LEU A 101 -0.66 -5.56 -15.97
CA LEU A 101 -0.80 -4.18 -15.48
C LEU A 101 -0.06 -3.99 -14.16
N TYR A 102 0.56 -2.82 -13.99
CA TYR A 102 1.06 -2.33 -12.72
C TYR A 102 -0.12 -2.08 -11.77
N PHE A 103 -0.06 -2.72 -10.61
CA PHE A 103 -1.08 -2.69 -9.58
C PHE A 103 -0.41 -2.77 -8.21
N SER A 104 -0.04 -1.60 -7.68
CA SER A 104 0.71 -1.50 -6.43
C SER A 104 0.23 -0.32 -5.57
N SER A 105 0.62 -0.34 -4.30
CA SER A 105 0.39 0.74 -3.33
C SER A 105 1.71 1.34 -2.84
N ILE A 106 2.80 1.29 -3.64
CA ILE A 106 4.11 1.80 -3.21
C ILE A 106 4.01 3.28 -2.80
N LEU A 107 3.47 4.14 -3.66
CA LEU A 107 3.48 5.60 -3.42
C LEU A 107 2.66 6.04 -2.20
N ASN A 108 1.58 5.32 -1.84
CA ASN A 108 0.74 5.63 -0.67
C ASN A 108 1.03 4.73 0.55
N ARG A 109 2.00 3.82 0.46
CA ARG A 109 2.50 2.99 1.58
C ARG A 109 3.99 3.21 1.86
N HIS A 110 4.69 4.00 1.05
CA HIS A 110 6.04 4.42 1.37
C HIS A 110 6.04 5.36 2.57
N GLY A 111 7.00 5.19 3.48
CA GLY A 111 7.04 5.90 4.75
C GLY A 111 7.15 7.41 4.55
N SER A 112 7.81 7.88 3.48
CA SER A 112 7.94 9.30 3.14
C SER A 112 6.62 10.04 2.91
N TRP A 113 5.50 9.32 2.71
CA TRP A 113 4.17 9.95 2.73
C TRP A 113 3.88 10.68 4.06
N LEU A 114 4.55 10.28 5.15
CA LEU A 114 4.38 10.83 6.49
C LEU A 114 5.43 11.89 6.86
N ASP A 115 6.28 12.35 5.94
CA ASP A 115 7.37 13.30 6.26
C ASP A 115 6.86 14.59 6.91
N GLY A 116 5.69 15.09 6.47
CA GLY A 116 5.04 16.28 7.06
C GLY A 116 4.20 16.02 8.30
N HIS A 117 4.06 14.77 8.75
CA HIS A 117 3.21 14.43 9.90
C HIS A 117 3.91 14.81 11.20
N SER A 118 3.22 15.55 12.08
CA SER A 118 3.76 16.09 13.35
C SER A 118 4.21 15.04 14.38
N GLY A 119 3.98 13.76 14.12
CA GLY A 119 4.30 12.64 15.01
C GLY A 119 5.18 11.61 14.31
N PHE A 120 4.73 11.12 13.15
CA PHE A 120 5.45 10.09 12.42
C PHE A 120 6.59 10.59 11.54
N GLY A 121 6.59 11.86 11.12
CA GLY A 121 7.60 12.40 10.21
C GLY A 121 9.01 12.44 10.81
N GLN A 122 9.11 12.51 12.15
CA GLN A 122 10.38 12.51 12.87
C GLN A 122 10.93 11.09 13.13
N LEU A 123 10.13 10.05 12.89
CA LEU A 123 10.56 8.67 13.10
C LEU A 123 11.36 8.16 11.90
N PRO A 124 12.34 7.25 12.12
CA PRO A 124 12.93 6.46 11.05
C PRO A 124 11.84 5.78 10.20
N LEU A 125 12.06 5.65 8.89
CA LEU A 125 11.07 5.07 7.96
C LEU A 125 10.55 3.70 8.42
N SER A 126 11.43 2.85 8.93
CA SER A 126 11.12 1.50 9.45
C SER A 126 10.24 1.49 10.71
N GLU A 127 10.18 2.60 11.45
CA GLU A 127 9.38 2.75 12.68
C GLU A 127 8.06 3.48 12.44
N ARG A 128 7.83 4.01 11.23
CA ARG A 128 6.57 4.65 10.87
C ARG A 128 5.43 3.63 10.81
N PRO A 129 4.16 4.04 10.94
CA PRO A 129 3.01 3.13 10.91
C PRO A 129 2.95 2.21 9.70
N TYR A 130 3.47 2.69 8.57
CA TYR A 130 3.64 1.91 7.37
C TYR A 130 4.87 2.36 6.60
N HIS A 131 5.47 1.40 5.90
CA HIS A 131 6.54 1.61 4.95
C HIS A 131 6.51 0.49 3.91
N CYS A 132 7.31 0.63 2.86
CA CYS A 132 7.50 -0.42 1.88
C CYS A 132 8.93 -0.38 1.36
N VAL A 133 9.49 -1.57 1.15
CA VAL A 133 10.84 -1.81 0.65
C VAL A 133 10.76 -2.79 -0.52
N TRP A 134 11.85 -2.95 -1.27
CA TRP A 134 11.93 -3.99 -2.29
C TRP A 134 11.67 -5.38 -1.70
N GLY A 135 11.24 -6.33 -2.52
CA GLY A 135 10.95 -7.70 -2.08
C GLY A 135 12.09 -8.44 -1.39
N ASP A 136 13.33 -7.98 -1.57
CA ASP A 136 14.52 -8.50 -0.89
C ASP A 136 14.92 -7.74 0.39
N GLY A 137 14.13 -6.72 0.78
CA GLY A 137 14.31 -5.92 1.99
C GLY A 137 15.12 -4.64 1.79
N ARG A 138 15.66 -4.37 0.60
CA ARG A 138 16.41 -3.12 0.35
C ARG A 138 15.47 -1.93 0.18
N GLU A 139 15.91 -0.76 0.62
CA GLU A 139 15.17 0.49 0.43
C GLU A 139 14.98 0.85 -1.04
N PHE A 140 13.87 1.53 -1.33
CA PHE A 140 13.72 2.23 -2.61
C PHE A 140 14.65 3.43 -2.62
N SER A 141 15.35 3.66 -3.73
CA SER A 141 16.10 4.90 -3.91
C SER A 141 15.18 6.07 -4.24
N ASP A 142 15.63 7.29 -3.94
CA ASP A 142 14.90 8.51 -4.30
C ASP A 142 14.67 8.62 -5.82
N THR A 143 15.62 8.15 -6.62
CA THR A 143 15.48 8.08 -8.09
C THR A 143 14.33 7.17 -8.49
N GLU A 144 14.26 5.95 -7.95
CA GLU A 144 13.19 4.98 -8.26
C GLU A 144 11.81 5.51 -7.82
N LEU A 145 11.74 6.14 -6.65
CA LEU A 145 10.50 6.78 -6.16
C LEU A 145 10.11 7.98 -7.05
N GLY A 146 11.09 8.76 -7.50
CA GLY A 146 10.90 9.88 -8.43
C GLY A 146 10.36 9.42 -9.78
N GLU A 147 10.90 8.33 -10.33
CA GLU A 147 10.41 7.70 -11.55
C GLU A 147 8.96 7.23 -11.40
N LEU A 148 8.64 6.51 -10.31
CA LEU A 148 7.26 6.09 -10.01
C LEU A 148 6.31 7.28 -9.93
N ARG A 149 6.68 8.34 -9.19
CA ARG A 149 5.87 9.55 -9.06
C ARG A 149 5.64 10.22 -10.41
N SER A 150 6.69 10.40 -11.19
CA SER A 150 6.62 11.04 -12.51
C SER A 150 5.69 10.28 -13.46
N VAL A 151 5.81 8.94 -13.51
CA VAL A 151 4.93 8.12 -14.35
C VAL A 151 3.48 8.20 -13.89
N HIS A 152 3.22 8.12 -12.57
CA HIS A 152 1.87 8.27 -12.04
C HIS A 152 1.27 9.65 -12.35
N GLU A 153 2.04 10.72 -12.15
CA GLU A 153 1.60 12.10 -12.44
C GLU A 153 1.24 12.28 -13.91
N GLN A 154 2.08 11.79 -14.84
CA GLN A 154 1.82 11.82 -16.28
C GLN A 154 0.62 10.99 -16.74
N CYS A 155 0.12 10.09 -15.90
CA CYS A 155 -0.99 9.19 -16.19
C CYS A 155 -2.23 9.49 -15.35
N THR A 156 -2.17 10.50 -14.47
CA THR A 156 -3.26 10.87 -13.58
C THR A 156 -4.12 11.95 -14.19
N MET A 157 -5.42 11.70 -14.27
CA MET A 157 -6.44 12.70 -14.60
C MET A 157 -7.21 13.11 -13.34
N HIS A 158 -7.75 14.33 -13.41
CA HIS A 158 -8.46 14.98 -12.32
C HIS A 158 -9.93 15.16 -12.71
N ILE A 159 -10.83 14.46 -12.01
CA ILE A 159 -12.27 14.50 -12.25
C ILE A 159 -12.96 15.24 -11.11
N ARG A 160 -13.61 16.35 -11.46
CA ARG A 160 -14.54 17.03 -10.57
C ARG A 160 -15.86 16.28 -10.63
N MET A 161 -16.33 15.80 -9.47
CA MET A 161 -17.62 15.15 -9.31
C MET A 161 -18.60 16.18 -8.76
N ASP A 162 -19.75 16.33 -9.40
CA ASP A 162 -20.88 17.09 -8.89
C ASP A 162 -21.93 16.15 -8.27
N GLN A 163 -22.88 16.71 -7.53
CA GLN A 163 -23.91 15.92 -6.87
C GLN A 163 -24.76 15.17 -7.90
N GLY A 164 -24.88 13.85 -7.74
CA GLY A 164 -25.61 12.98 -8.65
C GLY A 164 -24.73 12.26 -9.66
N ASP A 165 -23.46 12.66 -9.81
CA ASP A 165 -22.51 11.95 -10.66
C ASP A 165 -22.22 10.55 -10.14
N ILE A 166 -22.15 9.59 -11.06
CA ILE A 166 -21.76 8.21 -10.79
C ILE A 166 -20.50 7.92 -11.60
N LEU A 167 -19.44 7.55 -10.91
CA LEU A 167 -18.20 7.07 -11.51
C LEU A 167 -18.15 5.56 -11.43
N VAL A 168 -18.11 4.89 -12.58
CA VAL A 168 -17.86 3.45 -12.70
C VAL A 168 -16.47 3.25 -13.27
N MET A 169 -15.65 2.46 -12.60
CA MET A 169 -14.27 2.23 -12.99
C MET A 169 -13.86 0.78 -12.83
N ASP A 170 -13.02 0.31 -13.74
CA ASP A 170 -12.33 -0.96 -13.61
C ASP A 170 -11.18 -0.80 -12.62
N ASN A 171 -11.28 -1.42 -11.45
CA ASN A 171 -10.31 -1.24 -10.37
C ASN A 171 -8.94 -1.85 -10.71
N LEU A 172 -8.84 -2.84 -11.60
CA LEU A 172 -7.54 -3.36 -12.04
C LEU A 172 -6.82 -2.35 -12.93
N ARG A 173 -7.59 -1.67 -13.78
CA ARG A 173 -7.07 -0.65 -14.68
C ARG A 173 -6.85 0.70 -14.01
N VAL A 174 -7.65 1.08 -13.04
CA VAL A 174 -7.65 2.46 -12.52
C VAL A 174 -7.21 2.49 -11.06
N ALA A 175 -6.04 3.08 -10.81
CA ALA A 175 -5.70 3.54 -9.48
C ALA A 175 -6.40 4.87 -9.20
N HIS A 176 -6.87 5.09 -7.98
CA HIS A 176 -7.64 6.28 -7.64
C HIS A 176 -7.16 6.95 -6.35
N GLY A 177 -7.50 8.22 -6.21
CA GLY A 177 -7.14 9.05 -5.08
C GLY A 177 -7.98 10.32 -5.01
N ARG A 178 -7.55 11.26 -4.19
CA ARG A 178 -8.28 12.51 -3.94
C ARG A 178 -7.30 13.63 -3.63
N THR A 179 -7.50 14.79 -4.24
CA THR A 179 -6.78 16.02 -3.87
C THR A 179 -7.31 16.58 -2.54
N SER A 180 -6.48 17.33 -1.81
CA SER A 180 -6.90 18.01 -0.58
C SER A 180 -8.17 18.86 -0.79
N TYR A 181 -9.02 18.95 0.24
CA TYR A 181 -10.23 19.75 0.21
C TYR A 181 -10.55 20.38 1.57
N VAL A 182 -11.40 21.40 1.52
CA VAL A 182 -11.98 22.08 2.68
C VAL A 182 -13.51 22.13 2.52
N GLY A 183 -14.24 21.91 3.61
CA GLY A 183 -15.70 21.87 3.67
C GLY A 183 -16.28 20.46 3.59
N ASP A 184 -17.60 20.35 3.53
CA ASP A 184 -18.29 19.05 3.49
C ASP A 184 -18.17 18.37 2.12
N ARG A 185 -17.95 17.06 2.13
CA ARG A 185 -17.88 16.21 0.93
C ARG A 185 -18.28 14.79 1.27
N LEU A 186 -19.31 14.27 0.59
CA LEU A 186 -19.76 12.89 0.74
C LEU A 186 -19.66 12.17 -0.61
N ILE A 187 -18.99 11.02 -0.64
CA ILE A 187 -18.99 10.08 -1.77
C ILE A 187 -19.35 8.70 -1.24
N GLY A 188 -20.38 8.09 -1.82
CA GLY A 188 -20.70 6.67 -1.60
C GLY A 188 -19.79 5.77 -2.43
N LEU A 189 -19.57 4.54 -1.96
CA LEU A 189 -18.79 3.53 -2.67
C LEU A 189 -19.60 2.24 -2.76
N LEU A 190 -19.53 1.59 -3.91
CA LEU A 190 -19.95 0.21 -4.10
C LEU A 190 -18.78 -0.57 -4.70
N LEU A 191 -18.52 -1.75 -4.15
CA LEU A 191 -17.46 -2.64 -4.62
C LEU A 191 -18.09 -3.88 -5.24
N SER A 192 -17.49 -4.36 -6.33
CA SER A 192 -17.80 -5.66 -6.91
C SER A 192 -17.12 -6.79 -6.13
N ASP A 193 -17.16 -8.00 -6.69
CA ASP A 193 -16.48 -9.17 -6.15
C ASP A 193 -14.96 -8.98 -6.00
N LEU A 194 -14.40 -9.67 -5.01
CA LEU A 194 -12.97 -9.73 -4.77
C LEU A 194 -12.29 -10.62 -5.80
N ILE A 195 -11.18 -10.12 -6.36
CA ILE A 195 -10.31 -10.90 -7.23
C ILE A 195 -9.19 -11.53 -6.40
N GLN A 196 -9.11 -12.85 -6.41
CA GLN A 196 -8.01 -13.56 -5.77
C GLN A 196 -6.72 -13.39 -6.56
N ARG A 197 -5.65 -13.06 -5.83
CA ARG A 197 -4.30 -12.89 -6.36
C ARG A 197 -3.46 -14.08 -5.92
N SER A 198 -2.89 -14.82 -6.87
CA SER A 198 -1.97 -15.92 -6.59
C SER A 198 -0.59 -15.59 -7.14
N TYR A 199 0.37 -15.41 -6.23
CA TYR A 199 1.78 -15.20 -6.57
C TYR A 199 2.66 -15.90 -5.56
N GLN A 200 3.88 -16.21 -5.98
CA GLN A 200 4.90 -16.82 -5.14
C GLN A 200 5.97 -15.76 -4.80
N PRO A 201 6.26 -15.51 -3.51
CA PRO A 201 7.32 -14.59 -3.14
C PRO A 201 8.69 -15.05 -3.64
N PRO A 202 9.64 -14.12 -3.84
CA PRO A 202 11.01 -14.47 -4.19
C PRO A 202 11.65 -15.29 -3.08
N ALA A 203 12.67 -16.09 -3.43
CA ALA A 203 13.39 -16.94 -2.48
C ALA A 203 13.94 -16.15 -1.28
N ALA A 204 14.37 -14.91 -1.49
CA ALA A 204 14.84 -14.01 -0.43
C ALA A 204 13.77 -13.74 0.63
N PHE A 205 12.51 -13.54 0.25
CA PHE A 205 11.41 -13.36 1.20
C PHE A 205 11.06 -14.68 1.89
N ARG A 206 10.99 -15.78 1.15
CA ARG A 206 10.67 -17.10 1.73
C ARG A 206 11.70 -17.54 2.77
N ALA A 207 12.97 -17.15 2.63
CA ALA A 207 13.98 -17.38 3.65
C ALA A 207 13.67 -16.68 4.98
N GLN A 208 12.92 -15.57 4.96
CA GLN A 208 12.49 -14.86 6.17
C GLN A 208 11.32 -15.56 6.88
N LEU A 209 10.53 -16.38 6.19
CA LEU A 209 9.42 -17.13 6.78
C LEU A 209 9.89 -18.24 7.74
N ASN A 210 11.12 -18.72 7.57
CA ASN A 210 11.69 -19.85 8.29
C ASN A 210 12.58 -19.45 9.49
N ASN A 211 12.73 -18.15 9.74
CA ASN A 211 13.54 -17.58 10.82
C ASN A 211 12.64 -16.90 11.87
#